data_AF-A0A7M3S9X9-F1
#
_entry.id   AF-A0A7M3S9X9-F1
#
_cell.length_a   1.000
_cell.length_b   1.000
_cell.length_c   1.000
_cell.angle_alpha   90.00
_cell.angle_beta   90.00
_cell.angle_gamma   90.00
#
_symmetry.space_group_name_H-M   'P 1'
#
loop_
_entity.id
_entity.type
_entity.pdbx_description
1 polymer ?
#
loop_
_entity_poly.entity_id
_entity_poly.type
_entity_poly.pdbx_seq_one_letter_code
_entity_poly.pdbx_strand_id
1 'polypeptide(L)' 'MPAWKKSIFVNALKARMIQENRTAEGIIAEYTKLTETEKTEILADLS' A
#
# COMPACT_ATOMS: atom_id res chain seq x y z
N MET A 1 -2.33 7.81 -9.34
CA MET A 1 -3.70 7.79 -8.74
C MET A 1 -4.02 9.12 -8.03
N PRO A 2 -5.30 9.49 -7.78
CA PRO A 2 -5.64 10.69 -7.01
C PRO A 2 -5.03 10.65 -5.60
N ALA A 3 -4.56 11.80 -5.09
CA ALA A 3 -3.82 11.89 -3.84
C ALA A 3 -4.60 11.30 -2.63
N TRP A 4 -5.88 11.64 -2.49
CA TRP A 4 -6.73 11.12 -1.41
C TRP A 4 -6.85 9.60 -1.42
N LYS A 5 -6.93 8.98 -2.62
CA LYS A 5 -7.00 7.52 -2.78
C LYS A 5 -5.67 6.91 -2.33
N LYS A 6 -4.54 7.51 -2.70
CA LYS A 6 -3.20 7.02 -2.34
C LYS A 6 -3.01 7.00 -0.83
N SER A 7 -3.37 8.10 -0.17
CA SER A 7 -3.25 8.23 1.29
C SER A 7 -4.04 7.15 2.04
N ILE A 8 -5.22 6.74 1.56
CA ILE A 8 -5.98 5.64 2.16
C ILE A 8 -5.18 4.33 2.12
N PHE A 9 -4.61 3.97 0.98
CA PHE A 9 -3.83 2.74 0.85
C PHE A 9 -2.52 2.78 1.64
N VAL A 10 -1.81 3.91 1.62
CA VAL A 10 -0.58 4.10 2.40
C VAL A 10 -0.85 3.92 3.90
N ASN A 11 -1.91 4.54 4.42
CA ASN A 11 -2.27 4.42 5.83
C ASN A 11 -2.73 3.01 6.19
N ALA A 12 -3.51 2.36 5.32
CA ALA A 12 -3.91 0.97 5.51
C ALA A 12 -2.70 0.02 5.53
N LEU A 13 -1.73 0.23 4.63
CA LEU A 13 -0.49 -0.54 4.61
C LEU A 13 0.28 -0.37 5.93
N LYS A 14 0.50 0.87 6.38
CA LYS A 14 1.20 1.16 7.64
C LYS A 14 0.54 0.48 8.84
N ALA A 15 -0.79 0.55 8.94
CA ALA A 15 -1.54 -0.09 10.01
C ALA A 15 -1.37 -1.62 9.99
N ARG A 16 -1.50 -2.24 8.81
CA ARG A 16 -1.38 -3.70 8.65
C ARG A 16 0.05 -4.20 8.86
N MET A 17 1.07 -3.42 8.48
CA MET A 17 2.47 -3.75 8.76
C MET A 17 2.71 -3.91 10.26
N ILE A 18 2.19 -2.99 11.07
CA ILE A 18 2.30 -3.03 12.53
C ILE A 18 1.45 -4.17 13.12
N GLN A 19 0.20 -4.30 12.66
CA GLN A 19 -0.75 -5.27 13.22
C GLN A 19 -0.40 -6.73 12.91
N GLU A 20 0.12 -6.99 11.70
CA GLU A 20 0.42 -8.34 11.23
C GLU A 20 1.91 -8.68 11.31
N ASN A 21 2.77 -7.71 11.66
CA ASN A 21 4.23 -7.85 11.62
C ASN A 21 4.73 -8.34 10.24
N ARG A 22 4.15 -7.77 9.17
CA ARG A 22 4.41 -8.12 7.76
C ARG A 22 4.98 -6.92 7.01
N THR A 23 5.60 -7.20 5.86
CA THR A 23 6.15 -6.13 5.00
C THR A 23 5.08 -5.52 4.09
N ALA A 24 5.34 -4.28 3.67
CA ALA A 24 4.49 -3.54 2.74
C ALA A 24 4.23 -4.30 1.43
N GLU A 25 5.27 -4.94 0.90
CA GLU A 25 5.25 -5.69 -0.36
C GLU A 25 4.34 -6.93 -0.26
N GLY A 26 4.38 -7.62 0.89
CA GLY A 26 3.51 -8.77 1.14
C GLY A 26 2.04 -8.39 1.26
N ILE A 27 1.76 -7.26 1.92
CA ILE A 27 0.38 -6.75 2.09
C ILE A 27 -0.14 -6.20 0.77
N ILE A 28 0.67 -5.45 0.02
CA ILE A 28 0.21 -4.81 -1.22
C ILE A 28 -0.09 -5.82 -2.34
N ALA A 29 0.57 -6.98 -2.32
CA ALA A 29 0.29 -8.08 -3.23
C ALA A 29 -1.14 -8.63 -3.13
N GLU A 30 -1.80 -8.48 -1.97
CA GLU A 30 -3.19 -8.91 -1.74
C GLU A 30 -4.21 -8.04 -2.50
N TYR A 31 -3.83 -6.84 -2.91
CA TYR A 31 -4.70 -5.93 -3.65
C TYR A 31 -4.69 -6.24 -5.15
N THR A 32 -5.40 -7.29 -5.54
CA THR A 32 -5.54 -7.77 -6.93
C THR A 32 -6.18 -6.76 -7.89
N LYS A 33 -6.92 -5.78 -7.36
CA LYS A 33 -7.57 -4.71 -8.15
C LYS A 33 -6.66 -3.51 -8.41
N LEU A 34 -5.50 -3.43 -7.74
CA LEU A 34 -4.52 -2.39 -8.02
C LEU A 34 -3.64 -2.84 -9.19
N THR A 35 -3.40 -1.92 -10.11
CA THR A 35 -2.40 -2.11 -11.16
C THR A 35 -0.99 -2.08 -10.57
N GLU A 36 -0.02 -2.69 -11.25
CA GLU A 36 1.39 -2.67 -10.82
C GLU A 36 1.94 -1.24 -10.67
N THR A 37 1.48 -0.32 -11.53
CA THR A 37 1.79 1.12 -11.40
C THR A 37 1.23 1.71 -10.12
N GLU A 38 -0.05 1.48 -9.80
CA GLU A 38 -0.65 1.96 -8.54
C GLU A 38 0.06 1.38 -7.31
N LYS A 39 0.42 0.08 -7.33
CA LYS A 39 1.17 -0.55 -6.24
C LYS A 39 2.53 0.13 -6.05
N THR A 40 3.24 0.40 -7.14
CA THR A 40 4.53 1.09 -7.10
C THR A 40 4.39 2.51 -6.55
N GLU A 41 3.36 3.26 -6.99
CA GLU A 41 3.08 4.61 -6.47
C GLU A 41 2.80 4.62 -4.96
N ILE A 42 2.10 3.60 -4.44
CA ILE A 42 1.79 3.48 -3.00
C ILE A 42 3.05 3.11 -2.19
N LEU A 43 3.87 2.18 -2.70
CA LEU A 43 5.10 1.75 -2.04
C LEU A 43 6.15 2.87 -2.00
N ALA A 44 6.23 3.70 -3.04
CA ALA A 44 7.16 4.83 -3.07
C ALA A 44 6.90 5.84 -1.93
N ASP A 45 5.64 6.03 -1.54
CA ASP A 45 5.21 6.93 -0.46
C ASP A 45 5.44 6.37 0.96
N LEU A 46 5.91 5.12 1.08
CA LEU A 46 6.25 4.50 2.37
C LEU A 46 7.67 4.82 2.86
N SER A 47 8.45 5.55 2.04
CA SER A 47 9.84 5.95 2.32
C SER A 47 9.97 7.04 3.38
#